data_AF-A0A2T1AKC8-F1
#
_entry.id   AF-A0A2T1AKC8-F1
#
_cell.length_a   1.000
_cell.length_b   1.000
_cell.length_c   1.000
_cell.angle_alpha   90.00
_cell.angle_beta   90.00
_cell.angle_gamma   90.00
#
_symmetry.space_group_name_H-M   'P 1'
#
loop_
_entity.id
_entity.type
_entity.pdbx_description
1 polymer ?
#
loop_
_entity_poly.entity_id
_entity_poly.type
_entity_poly.pdbx_seq_one_letter_code
_entity_poly.pdbx_strand_id
1 'polypeptide(L)'
;MNPLTSTNPYFAGLFADEAITGLFSGAATAEAFLGFEMALTRAAAAVGQIEDDLARRALAAMTDFTPDTAALQADLMVDGMAVPGYVRQLKAHAGAELAAAIHPGATSQDLIDTALVLAIRAANAIYLSRLDALSAALEELGRTQGENPLMARTRMQAALPITAGHRITTWAAPVERHRARLEALRPEVELLQFGGPVGDRQRSQPHGDAIARLMATELGLSAPERAWHTERDGLATYASWLSALTGSLGKIGQDICLMAQQGVDALAQQGGGSSSAMAHKQNPVTAELLVTLARYTAGQLPLMHQAMVHEQERSGAMWTLEWMVLPAMMSSTGAALRLATEQVHAITRIGEAPSPA
;
A
#
# COMPACT_ATOMS: atom_id res chain seq x y z
N MET A 1 -12.26 0.53 4.58
CA MET A 1 -12.02 -0.63 5.49
C MET A 1 -13.22 -0.79 6.43
N ASN A 2 -13.69 -2.00 6.73
CA ASN A 2 -14.80 -2.19 7.67
C ASN A 2 -14.29 -1.98 9.12
N PRO A 3 -15.05 -1.35 10.03
CA PRO A 3 -14.71 -1.27 11.45
C PRO A 3 -14.29 -2.61 12.08
N LEU A 4 -14.89 -3.72 11.64
CA LEU A 4 -14.52 -5.06 12.06
C LEU A 4 -13.04 -5.38 11.80
N THR A 5 -12.53 -5.02 10.62
CA THR A 5 -11.17 -5.39 10.21
C THR A 5 -10.10 -4.41 10.69
N SER A 6 -10.48 -3.23 11.18
CA SER A 6 -9.56 -2.12 11.46
C SER A 6 -9.52 -1.65 12.90
N THR A 7 -10.65 -1.70 13.61
CA THR A 7 -10.76 -1.14 14.98
C THR A 7 -11.35 -2.12 15.99
N ASN A 8 -11.93 -3.23 15.54
CA ASN A 8 -12.49 -4.23 16.44
C ASN A 8 -11.37 -5.15 16.98
N PRO A 9 -11.06 -5.14 18.28
CA PRO A 9 -9.94 -5.89 18.86
C PRO A 9 -10.12 -7.41 18.76
N TYR A 10 -11.35 -7.89 18.51
CA TYR A 10 -11.62 -9.32 18.34
C TYR A 10 -11.26 -9.85 16.95
N PHE A 11 -11.15 -8.97 15.95
CA PHE A 11 -10.96 -9.37 14.55
C PHE A 11 -9.76 -8.69 13.88
N ALA A 12 -9.42 -7.47 14.29
CA ALA A 12 -8.40 -6.65 13.64
C ALA A 12 -7.04 -7.34 13.55
N GLY A 13 -6.63 -8.10 14.57
CA GLY A 13 -5.36 -8.83 14.58
C GLY A 13 -5.19 -9.86 13.45
N LEU A 14 -6.29 -10.30 12.81
CA LEU A 14 -6.23 -11.24 11.68
C LEU A 14 -5.97 -10.54 10.33
N PHE A 15 -6.37 -9.28 10.20
CA PHE A 15 -6.44 -8.58 8.90
C PHE A 15 -5.55 -7.34 8.84
N ALA A 16 -5.19 -6.77 9.99
CA ALA A 16 -4.42 -5.57 10.08
C ALA A 16 -2.93 -5.82 9.82
N ASP A 17 -2.29 -4.82 9.23
CA ASP A 17 -0.86 -4.68 9.19
C ASP A 17 -0.51 -3.29 9.70
N GLU A 18 -0.05 -3.21 10.95
CA GLU A 18 0.17 -1.91 11.61
C GLU A 18 1.16 -1.03 10.85
N ALA A 19 2.19 -1.62 10.23
CA ALA A 19 3.18 -0.88 9.45
C ALA A 19 2.57 -0.23 8.21
N ILE A 20 1.62 -0.89 7.54
CA ILE A 20 0.92 -0.31 6.37
C ILE A 20 -0.24 0.59 6.80
N THR A 21 -1.08 0.15 7.73
CA THR A 21 -2.21 0.94 8.24
C THR A 21 -1.74 2.24 8.87
N GLY A 22 -0.59 2.24 9.55
CA GLY A 22 0.01 3.43 10.15
C GLY A 22 0.35 4.54 9.15
N LEU A 23 0.65 4.19 7.90
CA LEU A 23 0.90 5.15 6.81
C LEU A 23 -0.34 5.97 6.44
N PHE A 24 -1.53 5.49 6.80
CA PHE A 24 -2.82 6.16 6.58
C PHE A 24 -3.40 6.76 7.87
N SER A 25 -2.62 6.82 8.95
CA SER A 25 -3.06 7.43 10.20
C SER A 25 -3.24 8.94 10.05
N GLY A 26 -4.02 9.55 10.95
CA GLY A 26 -4.16 11.01 10.98
C GLY A 26 -2.82 11.73 11.21
N ALA A 27 -1.92 11.15 12.01
CA ALA A 27 -0.58 11.67 12.23
C ALA A 27 0.27 11.63 10.94
N ALA A 28 0.30 10.49 10.25
CA ALA A 28 1.03 10.35 8.98
C ALA A 28 0.47 11.27 7.89
N THR A 29 -0.86 11.46 7.86
CA THR A 29 -1.51 12.39 6.93
C THR A 29 -1.11 13.84 7.23
N ALA A 30 -1.13 14.25 8.50
CA ALA A 30 -0.74 15.60 8.90
C ALA A 30 0.75 15.87 8.62
N GLU A 31 1.62 14.89 8.84
CA GLU A 31 3.04 14.96 8.51
C GLU A 31 3.26 15.10 7.00
N ALA A 32 2.57 14.29 6.19
CA ALA A 32 2.66 14.37 4.73
C ALA A 32 2.14 15.71 4.20
N PHE A 33 1.06 16.24 4.76
CA PHE A 33 0.54 17.56 4.40
C PHE A 33 1.53 18.67 4.75
N LEU A 34 2.11 18.63 5.95
CA LEU A 34 3.10 19.61 6.36
C LEU A 34 4.36 19.54 5.48
N GLY A 35 4.83 18.33 5.18
CA GLY A 35 5.96 18.09 4.28
C GLY A 35 5.73 18.67 2.88
N PHE A 36 4.53 18.48 2.32
CA PHE A 36 4.14 19.10 1.05
C PHE A 36 4.18 20.64 1.11
N GLU A 37 3.57 21.25 2.15
CA GLU A 37 3.51 22.72 2.27
C GLU A 37 4.89 23.33 2.42
N MET A 38 5.77 22.68 3.20
CA MET A 38 7.15 23.12 3.35
C MET A 38 7.95 22.97 2.05
N ALA A 39 7.78 21.85 1.33
CA ALA A 39 8.44 21.63 0.04
C ALA A 39 7.97 22.64 -1.01
N LEU A 40 6.66 22.93 -1.06
CA LEU A 40 6.09 23.93 -1.95
C LEU A 40 6.66 25.32 -1.64
N THR A 41 6.71 25.70 -0.37
CA THR A 41 7.23 27.01 0.08
C THR A 41 8.71 27.15 -0.29
N ARG A 42 9.54 26.13 -0.04
CA ARG A 42 10.96 26.11 -0.43
C ARG A 42 11.14 26.20 -1.94
N ALA A 43 10.40 25.40 -2.69
CA ALA A 43 10.47 25.38 -4.15
C ALA A 43 10.06 26.72 -4.77
N ALA A 44 9.00 27.34 -4.26
CA ALA A 44 8.53 28.64 -4.71
C ALA A 44 9.53 29.77 -4.39
N ALA A 45 10.22 29.71 -3.25
CA ALA A 45 11.30 30.65 -2.94
C ALA A 45 12.51 30.48 -3.87
N ALA A 46 12.93 29.24 -4.10
CA ALA A 46 14.09 28.92 -4.95
C ALA A 46 13.96 29.39 -6.40
N VAL A 47 12.74 29.58 -6.90
CA VAL A 47 12.46 30.10 -8.25
C VAL A 47 12.11 31.60 -8.26
N GLY A 48 12.12 32.26 -7.09
CA GLY A 48 11.78 33.68 -6.94
C GLY A 48 10.28 34.00 -7.01
N GLN A 49 9.39 33.00 -6.88
CA GLN A 49 7.94 33.25 -6.83
C GLN A 49 7.52 33.84 -5.48
N ILE A 50 8.25 33.52 -4.41
CA ILE A 50 8.07 34.08 -3.06
C ILE A 50 9.41 34.65 -2.60
N GLU A 51 9.39 35.81 -1.94
CA GLU A 51 10.58 36.42 -1.34
C GLU A 51 11.22 35.50 -0.30
N ASP A 52 12.56 35.38 -0.34
CA ASP A 52 13.32 34.45 0.51
C ASP A 52 13.08 34.66 2.01
N ASP A 53 13.01 35.91 2.48
CA ASP A 53 12.75 36.21 3.89
C ASP A 53 11.35 35.75 4.32
N LEU A 54 10.35 35.98 3.46
CA LEU A 54 8.97 35.59 3.71
C LEU A 54 8.86 34.05 3.78
N ALA A 55 9.46 33.35 2.83
CA ALA A 55 9.50 31.89 2.82
C ALA A 55 10.21 31.32 4.04
N ARG A 56 11.39 31.86 4.40
CA ARG A 56 12.17 31.44 5.58
C ARG A 56 11.37 31.59 6.87
N ARG A 57 10.67 32.72 7.05
CA ARG A 57 9.82 32.97 8.22
C ARG A 57 8.61 32.03 8.25
N ALA A 58 7.95 31.82 7.11
CA ALA A 58 6.83 30.89 7.01
C ALA A 58 7.25 29.45 7.36
N LEU A 59 8.37 28.96 6.82
CA LEU A 59 8.91 27.64 7.12
C LEU A 59 9.22 27.45 8.61
N ALA A 60 9.80 28.47 9.26
CA ALA A 60 10.04 28.43 10.70
C ALA A 60 8.72 28.32 11.49
N ALA A 61 7.69 29.08 11.10
CA ALA A 61 6.39 29.06 11.75
C ALA A 61 5.59 27.76 11.50
N MET A 62 5.87 27.03 10.42
CA MET A 62 5.22 25.74 10.13
C MET A 62 5.76 24.58 11.00
N THR A 63 6.95 24.72 11.59
CA THR A 63 7.69 23.59 12.18
C THR A 63 7.01 22.97 13.41
N ASP A 64 6.27 23.76 14.19
CA ASP A 64 5.56 23.33 15.40
C ASP A 64 4.04 23.24 15.21
N PHE A 65 3.57 23.33 13.96
CA PHE A 65 2.15 23.27 13.65
C PHE A 65 1.55 21.89 13.98
N THR A 66 0.44 21.90 14.71
CA THR A 66 -0.38 20.71 14.95
C THR A 66 -1.84 21.03 14.61
N PRO A 67 -2.48 20.29 13.70
CA PRO A 67 -3.87 20.55 13.32
C PRO A 67 -4.86 20.15 14.42
N ASP A 68 -5.91 20.94 14.61
CA ASP A 68 -7.09 20.54 15.39
C ASP A 68 -7.97 19.63 14.54
N THR A 69 -7.76 18.32 14.69
CA THR A 69 -8.45 17.29 13.90
C THR A 69 -9.95 17.21 14.21
N ALA A 70 -10.39 17.60 15.41
CA ALA A 70 -11.81 17.61 15.76
C ALA A 70 -12.54 18.73 15.00
N ALA A 71 -11.94 19.91 14.91
CA ALA A 71 -12.45 21.00 14.09
C ALA A 71 -12.47 20.63 12.59
N LEU A 72 -11.41 19.98 12.09
CA LEU A 72 -11.38 19.50 10.69
C LEU A 72 -12.49 18.50 10.39
N GLN A 73 -12.79 17.61 11.33
CA GLN A 73 -13.86 16.62 11.18
C GLN A 73 -15.24 17.28 11.10
N ALA A 74 -15.49 18.35 11.87
CA ALA A 74 -16.75 19.08 11.85
C ALA A 74 -17.00 19.76 10.49
N ASP A 75 -15.94 20.23 9.82
CA ASP A 75 -16.01 20.93 8.53
C ASP A 75 -16.17 19.98 7.32
N LEU A 76 -15.95 18.66 7.49
CA LEU A 76 -15.98 17.69 6.38
C LEU A 76 -17.31 17.68 5.61
N MET A 77 -18.44 17.85 6.30
CA MET A 77 -19.76 17.85 5.66
C MET A 77 -20.03 19.10 4.83
N VAL A 78 -19.26 20.18 5.04
CA VAL A 78 -19.37 21.45 4.32
C VAL A 78 -18.40 21.47 3.15
N ASP A 79 -17.12 21.20 3.42
CA ASP A 79 -16.04 21.34 2.44
C ASP A 79 -15.82 20.04 1.61
N GLY A 80 -16.42 18.92 2.02
CA GLY A 80 -16.25 17.60 1.39
C GLY A 80 -14.88 16.96 1.65
N MET A 81 -13.98 17.65 2.35
CA MET A 81 -12.59 17.26 2.62
C MET A 81 -11.93 18.16 3.66
N ALA A 82 -10.89 17.65 4.33
CA ALA A 82 -10.23 18.35 5.43
C ALA A 82 -9.24 19.45 4.98
N VAL A 83 -8.82 19.47 3.71
CA VAL A 83 -7.71 20.32 3.25
C VAL A 83 -7.99 21.82 3.42
N PRO A 84 -9.17 22.37 3.04
CA PRO A 84 -9.43 23.79 3.25
C PRO A 84 -9.32 24.20 4.72
N GLY A 85 -9.89 23.39 5.64
CA GLY A 85 -9.75 23.59 7.08
C GLY A 85 -8.30 23.50 7.54
N TYR A 86 -7.54 22.52 7.06
CA TYR A 86 -6.14 22.33 7.41
C TYR A 86 -5.29 23.53 7.00
N VAL A 87 -5.42 23.99 5.76
CA VAL A 87 -4.69 25.15 5.25
C VAL A 87 -5.10 26.44 5.98
N ARG A 88 -6.39 26.59 6.33
CA ARG A 88 -6.86 27.70 7.18
C ARG A 88 -6.17 27.69 8.54
N GLN A 89 -6.14 26.55 9.22
CA GLN A 89 -5.48 26.39 10.52
C GLN A 89 -3.98 26.68 10.41
N LEU A 90 -3.30 26.15 9.38
CA LEU A 90 -1.87 26.38 9.15
C LEU A 90 -1.54 27.86 8.91
N LYS A 91 -2.34 28.55 8.09
CA LYS A 91 -2.20 30.00 7.86
C LYS A 91 -2.47 30.83 9.11
N ALA A 92 -3.46 30.44 9.90
CA ALA A 92 -3.77 31.11 11.17
C ALA A 92 -2.64 30.93 12.19
N HIS A 93 -2.06 29.72 12.27
CA HIS A 93 -0.90 29.42 13.11
C HIS A 93 0.32 30.23 12.71
N ALA A 94 0.61 30.31 11.40
CA ALA A 94 1.77 31.04 10.90
C ALA A 94 1.65 32.57 11.02
N GLY A 95 0.43 33.12 11.04
CA GLY A 95 0.18 34.56 11.08
C GLY A 95 -0.17 35.15 9.71
N ALA A 96 -0.99 36.21 9.73
CA ALA A 96 -1.57 36.81 8.53
C ALA A 96 -0.52 37.34 7.54
N GLU A 97 0.63 37.81 8.05
CA GLU A 97 1.73 38.32 7.26
C GLU A 97 2.51 37.21 6.53
N LEU A 98 2.43 35.96 7.00
CA LEU A 98 3.11 34.80 6.39
C LEU A 98 2.17 33.96 5.51
N ALA A 99 0.86 34.16 5.64
CA ALA A 99 -0.17 33.34 4.98
C ALA A 99 -0.07 33.28 3.45
N ALA A 100 0.52 34.29 2.80
CA ALA A 100 0.73 34.32 1.35
C ALA A 100 1.79 33.31 0.88
N ALA A 101 2.71 32.91 1.75
CA ALA A 101 3.74 31.91 1.43
C ALA A 101 3.25 30.47 1.57
N ILE A 102 2.07 30.25 2.16
CA ILE A 102 1.51 28.93 2.47
C ILE A 102 0.46 28.56 1.43
N HIS A 103 0.54 27.34 0.91
CA HIS A 103 -0.32 26.83 -0.16
C HIS A 103 -0.38 27.71 -1.43
N PRO A 104 0.73 28.32 -1.91
CA PRO A 104 0.70 29.19 -3.09
C PRO A 104 0.43 28.38 -4.36
N GLY A 105 -0.65 28.72 -5.05
CA GLY A 105 -0.98 28.15 -6.37
C GLY A 105 -1.46 26.69 -6.36
N ALA A 106 -1.30 25.96 -5.27
CA ALA A 106 -1.79 24.59 -5.08
C ALA A 106 -3.31 24.50 -4.95
N THR A 107 -3.82 23.28 -5.03
CA THR A 107 -5.21 22.93 -4.72
C THR A 107 -5.28 21.74 -3.76
N SER A 108 -6.46 21.45 -3.22
CA SER A 108 -6.65 20.38 -2.25
C SER A 108 -6.22 19.00 -2.75
N GLN A 109 -6.43 18.72 -4.05
CA GLN A 109 -6.01 17.47 -4.66
C GLN A 109 -4.49 17.31 -4.74
N ASP A 110 -3.74 18.41 -4.94
CA ASP A 110 -2.27 18.35 -4.94
C ASP A 110 -1.75 17.84 -3.60
N LEU A 111 -2.35 18.32 -2.51
CA LEU A 111 -2.01 17.92 -1.14
C LEU A 111 -2.40 16.46 -0.85
N ILE A 112 -3.64 16.07 -1.16
CA ILE A 112 -4.15 14.71 -0.87
C ILE A 112 -3.44 13.65 -1.70
N ASP A 113 -3.34 13.83 -3.01
CA ASP A 113 -2.75 12.81 -3.89
C ASP A 113 -1.23 12.71 -3.66
N THR A 114 -0.53 13.81 -3.35
CA THR A 114 0.89 13.73 -2.96
C THR A 114 1.06 12.99 -1.63
N ALA A 115 0.19 13.22 -0.64
CA ALA A 115 0.22 12.48 0.63
C ALA A 115 -0.05 10.97 0.43
N LEU A 116 -1.03 10.62 -0.43
CA LEU A 116 -1.28 9.25 -0.83
C LEU A 116 -0.03 8.61 -1.47
N VAL A 117 0.63 9.33 -2.38
CA VAL A 117 1.84 8.82 -3.05
C VAL A 117 3.01 8.64 -2.08
N LEU A 118 3.17 9.53 -1.10
CA LEU A 118 4.17 9.33 -0.03
C LEU A 118 3.90 8.04 0.76
N ALA A 119 2.63 7.75 1.07
CA ALA A 119 2.23 6.49 1.69
C ALA A 119 2.47 5.28 0.75
N ILE A 120 2.19 5.40 -0.54
CA ILE A 120 2.49 4.35 -1.55
C ILE A 120 3.99 4.06 -1.59
N ARG A 121 4.84 5.08 -1.67
CA ARG A 121 6.30 4.93 -1.68
C ARG A 121 6.81 4.22 -0.42
N ALA A 122 6.32 4.61 0.75
CA ALA A 122 6.67 3.95 2.00
C ALA A 122 6.19 2.49 2.05
N ALA A 123 4.97 2.21 1.59
CA ALA A 123 4.42 0.87 1.49
C ALA A 123 5.22 0.00 0.50
N ASN A 124 5.63 0.54 -0.65
CA ASN A 124 6.43 -0.16 -1.65
C ASN A 124 7.78 -0.61 -1.09
N ALA A 125 8.44 0.22 -0.29
CA ALA A 125 9.67 -0.17 0.41
C ALA A 125 9.44 -1.35 1.36
N ILE A 126 8.34 -1.33 2.12
CA ILE A 126 7.94 -2.43 3.00
C ILE A 126 7.63 -3.70 2.20
N TYR A 127 6.90 -3.59 1.07
CA TYR A 127 6.58 -4.72 0.23
C TYR A 127 7.82 -5.36 -0.40
N LEU A 128 8.77 -4.57 -0.90
CA LEU A 128 10.02 -5.10 -1.43
C LEU A 128 10.79 -5.89 -0.37
N SER A 129 10.93 -5.33 0.84
CA SER A 129 11.60 -6.03 1.95
C SER A 129 10.88 -7.33 2.34
N ARG A 130 9.55 -7.35 2.34
CA ARG A 130 8.77 -8.55 2.65
C ARG A 130 8.78 -9.59 1.53
N LEU A 131 8.82 -9.14 0.27
CA LEU A 131 9.02 -10.03 -0.87
C LEU A 131 10.39 -10.71 -0.77
N ASP A 132 11.46 -9.96 -0.46
CA ASP A 132 12.80 -10.52 -0.26
C ASP A 132 12.81 -11.56 0.87
N ALA A 133 12.14 -11.27 1.99
CA ALA A 133 12.00 -12.21 3.10
C ALA A 133 11.23 -13.49 2.71
N LEU A 134 10.12 -13.34 1.98
CA LEU A 134 9.34 -14.49 1.49
C LEU A 134 10.14 -15.33 0.50
N SER A 135 10.87 -14.69 -0.42
CA SER A 135 11.73 -15.36 -1.38
C SER A 135 12.83 -16.17 -0.68
N ALA A 136 13.51 -15.58 0.30
CA ALA A 136 14.51 -16.28 1.11
C ALA A 136 13.91 -17.47 1.88
N ALA A 137 12.71 -17.32 2.45
CA ALA A 137 12.02 -18.40 3.14
C ALA A 137 11.64 -19.56 2.21
N LEU A 138 11.16 -19.26 1.00
CA LEU A 138 10.83 -20.26 -0.01
C LEU A 138 12.07 -20.95 -0.57
N GLU A 139 13.17 -20.22 -0.77
CA GLU A 139 14.46 -20.78 -1.18
C GLU A 139 14.98 -21.77 -0.14
N GLU A 140 14.97 -21.40 1.14
CA GLU A 140 15.40 -22.27 2.23
C GLU A 140 14.52 -23.52 2.36
N LEU A 141 13.20 -23.38 2.22
CA LEU A 141 12.28 -24.53 2.20
C LEU A 141 12.57 -25.45 1.01
N GLY A 142 12.82 -24.88 -0.17
CA GLY A 142 13.22 -25.62 -1.36
C GLY A 142 14.55 -26.35 -1.17
N ARG A 143 15.54 -25.70 -0.57
CA ARG A 143 16.86 -26.29 -0.31
C ARG A 143 16.81 -27.45 0.68
N THR A 144 15.98 -27.32 1.72
CA THR A 144 15.93 -28.30 2.83
C THR A 144 14.97 -29.45 2.60
N GLN A 145 13.88 -29.23 1.86
CA GLN A 145 12.80 -30.21 1.68
C GLN A 145 12.51 -30.52 0.21
N GLY A 146 13.19 -29.86 -0.73
CA GLY A 146 12.87 -29.90 -2.16
C GLY A 146 12.95 -31.28 -2.79
N GLU A 147 13.87 -32.14 -2.33
CA GLU A 147 14.05 -33.49 -2.86
C GLU A 147 13.01 -34.50 -2.33
N ASN A 148 12.19 -34.12 -1.35
CA ASN A 148 11.17 -35.00 -0.80
C ASN A 148 10.16 -35.40 -1.88
N PRO A 149 9.82 -36.70 -2.03
CA PRO A 149 8.76 -37.14 -2.91
C PRO A 149 7.41 -36.54 -2.50
N LEU A 150 6.62 -36.11 -3.48
CA LEU A 150 5.30 -35.55 -3.27
C LEU A 150 4.36 -36.03 -4.37
N MET A 151 3.15 -36.47 -4.00
CA MET A 151 2.13 -36.79 -5.00
C MET A 151 1.57 -35.49 -5.62
N ALA A 152 1.64 -35.34 -6.94
CA ALA A 152 1.00 -34.20 -7.59
C ALA A 152 -0.52 -34.35 -7.60
N ARG A 153 -1.21 -33.21 -7.62
CA ARG A 153 -2.67 -33.14 -7.73
C ARG A 153 -3.07 -32.35 -8.97
N THR A 154 -3.87 -32.95 -9.84
CA THR A 154 -4.42 -32.29 -11.03
C THR A 154 -5.93 -32.43 -11.02
N ARG A 155 -6.66 -31.31 -11.16
CA ARG A 155 -8.14 -31.30 -11.07
C ARG A 155 -8.67 -32.03 -9.82
N MET A 156 -8.02 -31.81 -8.67
CA MET A 156 -8.34 -32.42 -7.37
C MET A 156 -8.13 -33.95 -7.28
N GLN A 157 -7.41 -34.56 -8.23
CA GLN A 157 -7.10 -36.00 -8.24
C GLN A 157 -5.60 -36.25 -8.10
N ALA A 158 -5.23 -37.40 -7.52
CA ALA A 158 -3.84 -37.89 -7.57
C ALA A 158 -3.37 -38.01 -9.03
N ALA A 159 -2.15 -37.56 -9.31
CA ALA A 159 -1.55 -37.58 -10.63
C ALA A 159 -0.24 -38.39 -10.60
N LEU A 160 0.84 -37.86 -11.19
CA LEU A 160 2.17 -38.47 -11.14
C LEU A 160 2.97 -37.96 -9.92
N PRO A 161 3.95 -38.73 -9.42
CA PRO A 161 4.91 -38.23 -8.44
C PRO A 161 5.68 -37.02 -8.97
N ILE A 162 5.93 -36.05 -8.09
CA ILE A 162 6.82 -34.92 -8.27
C ILE A 162 7.75 -34.83 -7.06
N THR A 163 8.69 -33.89 -7.08
CA THR A 163 9.41 -33.49 -5.87
C THR A 163 8.67 -32.32 -5.19
N ALA A 164 8.84 -32.16 -3.88
CA ALA A 164 8.32 -30.99 -3.17
C ALA A 164 8.89 -29.68 -3.75
N GLY A 165 10.14 -29.69 -4.21
CA GLY A 165 10.79 -28.57 -4.89
C GLY A 165 10.06 -28.14 -6.16
N HIS A 166 9.47 -29.07 -6.91
CA HIS A 166 8.62 -28.74 -8.04
C HIS A 166 7.41 -27.91 -7.61
N ARG A 167 6.73 -28.29 -6.52
CA ARG A 167 5.61 -27.52 -5.95
C ARG A 167 6.07 -26.15 -5.45
N ILE A 168 7.14 -26.09 -4.65
CA ILE A 168 7.68 -24.86 -4.06
C ILE A 168 8.09 -23.86 -5.14
N THR A 169 8.67 -24.32 -6.25
CA THR A 169 9.02 -23.47 -7.40
C THR A 169 7.80 -22.74 -7.97
N THR A 170 6.62 -23.39 -7.96
CA THR A 170 5.37 -22.73 -8.40
C THR A 170 4.87 -21.66 -7.43
N TRP A 171 5.37 -21.64 -6.18
CA TRP A 171 5.13 -20.59 -5.20
C TRP A 171 6.15 -19.45 -5.33
N ALA A 172 7.44 -19.79 -5.50
CA ALA A 172 8.53 -18.82 -5.57
C ALA A 172 8.54 -18.00 -6.86
N ALA A 173 8.36 -18.64 -8.03
CA ALA A 173 8.52 -17.95 -9.30
C ALA A 173 7.56 -16.73 -9.50
N PRO A 174 6.28 -16.77 -9.07
CA PRO A 174 5.43 -15.58 -9.06
C PRO A 174 5.92 -14.46 -8.14
N VAL A 175 6.50 -14.77 -6.98
CA VAL A 175 7.00 -13.77 -6.01
C VAL A 175 8.10 -12.93 -6.67
N GLU A 176 9.08 -13.57 -7.31
CA GLU A 176 10.14 -12.89 -8.06
C GLU A 176 9.62 -11.99 -9.18
N ARG A 177 8.63 -12.48 -9.94
CA ARG A 177 8.02 -11.69 -11.01
C ARG A 177 7.28 -10.47 -10.46
N HIS A 178 6.60 -10.61 -9.31
CA HIS A 178 5.89 -9.49 -8.69
C HIS A 178 6.86 -8.46 -8.11
N ARG A 179 7.99 -8.90 -7.55
CA ARG A 179 9.09 -8.03 -7.13
C ARG A 179 9.60 -7.16 -8.28
N ALA A 180 9.98 -7.79 -9.41
CA ALA A 180 10.45 -7.07 -10.59
C ALA A 180 9.38 -6.13 -11.17
N ARG A 181 8.10 -6.55 -11.17
CA ARG A 181 6.99 -5.69 -11.60
C ARG A 181 6.78 -4.49 -10.68
N LEU A 182 6.94 -4.67 -9.36
CA LEU A 182 6.83 -3.55 -8.43
C LEU A 182 7.93 -2.54 -8.73
N GLU A 183 9.18 -2.97 -8.83
CA GLU A 183 10.31 -2.09 -9.14
C GLU A 183 10.09 -1.30 -10.45
N ALA A 184 9.59 -1.97 -11.49
CA ALA A 184 9.27 -1.32 -12.76
C ALA A 184 8.08 -0.34 -12.67
N LEU A 185 7.12 -0.59 -11.77
CA LEU A 185 5.92 0.22 -11.61
C LEU A 185 6.15 1.45 -10.73
N ARG A 186 7.14 1.43 -9.83
CA ARG A 186 7.41 2.54 -8.90
C ARG A 186 7.50 3.91 -9.61
N PRO A 187 8.23 4.09 -10.73
CA PRO A 187 8.29 5.36 -11.44
C PRO A 187 6.94 5.86 -11.98
N GLU A 188 5.98 4.97 -12.22
CA GLU A 188 4.64 5.32 -12.75
C GLU A 188 3.64 5.71 -11.65
N VAL A 189 3.89 5.33 -10.39
CA VAL A 189 2.97 5.58 -9.26
C VAL A 189 3.57 6.46 -8.17
N GLU A 190 4.90 6.55 -8.07
CA GLU A 190 5.61 7.42 -7.13
C GLU A 190 5.78 8.83 -7.71
N LEU A 191 4.67 9.43 -8.17
CA LEU A 191 4.61 10.73 -8.85
C LEU A 191 4.17 11.86 -7.90
N LEU A 192 4.80 13.03 -7.99
CA LEU A 192 4.28 14.25 -7.38
C LEU A 192 2.93 14.63 -8.03
N GLN A 193 1.94 15.01 -7.22
CA GLN A 193 0.75 15.72 -7.71
C GLN A 193 0.89 17.22 -7.44
N PHE A 194 1.08 18.01 -8.50
CA PHE A 194 1.05 19.47 -8.42
C PHE A 194 0.53 20.07 -9.72
N GLY A 195 -0.69 20.59 -9.69
CA GLY A 195 -1.40 21.14 -10.84
C GLY A 195 -2.16 22.43 -10.58
N GLY A 196 -2.36 22.81 -9.32
CA GLY A 196 -3.20 23.95 -8.98
C GLY A 196 -4.68 23.71 -9.32
N PRO A 197 -5.52 24.75 -9.37
CA PRO A 197 -6.98 24.58 -9.36
C PRO A 197 -7.55 23.64 -10.43
N VAL A 198 -7.02 23.71 -11.66
CA VAL A 198 -7.51 23.00 -12.85
C VAL A 198 -6.45 22.12 -13.54
N GLY A 199 -5.31 21.88 -12.89
CA GLY A 199 -4.27 20.98 -13.40
C GLY A 199 -3.24 21.59 -14.36
N ASP A 200 -3.31 22.88 -14.66
CA ASP A 200 -2.45 23.57 -15.64
C ASP A 200 -1.32 24.42 -15.01
N ARG A 201 -1.22 24.43 -13.68
CA ARG A 201 -0.25 25.22 -12.89
C ARG A 201 -0.31 26.73 -13.19
N GLN A 202 -1.43 27.27 -13.72
CA GLN A 202 -1.52 28.68 -14.15
C GLN A 202 -1.15 29.66 -13.04
N ARG A 203 -1.55 29.38 -11.79
CA ARG A 203 -1.26 30.23 -10.63
C ARG A 203 0.21 30.25 -10.20
N SER A 204 1.04 29.40 -10.79
CA SER A 204 2.47 29.31 -10.53
C SER A 204 3.30 29.60 -11.77
N GLN A 205 2.70 30.07 -12.87
CA GLN A 205 3.44 30.45 -14.07
C GLN A 205 4.28 31.72 -13.82
N PRO A 206 5.49 31.84 -14.43
CA PRO A 206 6.12 30.89 -15.36
C PRO A 206 6.88 29.74 -14.69
N HIS A 207 6.82 29.62 -13.36
CA HIS A 207 7.69 28.75 -12.58
C HIS A 207 7.11 27.37 -12.22
N GLY A 208 5.86 27.07 -12.59
CA GLY A 208 5.12 25.89 -12.14
C GLY A 208 5.87 24.57 -12.33
N ASP A 209 6.50 24.37 -13.49
CA ASP A 209 7.25 23.13 -13.77
C ASP A 209 8.56 23.04 -12.99
N ALA A 210 9.22 24.19 -12.75
CA ALA A 210 10.41 24.23 -11.91
C ALA A 210 10.07 23.92 -10.45
N ILE A 211 8.96 24.45 -9.95
CA ILE A 211 8.43 24.14 -8.61
C ILE A 211 8.11 22.65 -8.49
N ALA A 212 7.40 22.07 -9.45
CA ALA A 212 7.08 20.65 -9.46
C ALA A 212 8.35 19.77 -9.38
N ARG A 213 9.39 20.08 -10.17
CA ARG A 213 10.66 19.33 -10.14
C ARG A 213 11.39 19.44 -8.80
N LEU A 214 11.43 20.64 -8.21
CA LEU A 214 12.06 20.87 -6.91
C LEU A 214 11.31 20.14 -5.79
N MET A 215 9.98 20.25 -5.75
CA MET A 215 9.14 19.53 -4.79
C MET A 215 9.31 18.02 -4.91
N ALA A 216 9.26 17.48 -6.13
CA ALA A 216 9.41 16.05 -6.37
C ALA A 216 10.78 15.55 -5.86
N THR A 217 11.85 16.28 -6.17
CA THR A 217 13.20 15.98 -5.69
C THR A 217 13.26 15.96 -4.16
N GLU A 218 12.69 16.98 -3.51
CA GLU A 218 12.71 17.11 -2.05
C GLU A 218 11.90 16.01 -1.36
N LEU A 219 10.73 15.67 -1.91
CA LEU A 219 9.84 14.63 -1.39
C LEU A 219 10.26 13.21 -1.79
N GLY A 220 11.31 13.06 -2.61
CA GLY A 220 11.78 11.77 -3.13
C GLY A 220 10.79 11.10 -4.07
N LEU A 221 10.02 11.89 -4.82
CA LEU A 221 9.04 11.49 -5.84
C LEU A 221 9.56 11.82 -7.25
N SER A 222 8.93 11.23 -8.25
CA SER A 222 9.16 11.58 -9.65
C SER A 222 8.31 12.79 -10.03
N ALA A 223 8.85 13.70 -10.85
CA ALA A 223 8.12 14.85 -11.37
C ALA A 223 7.46 14.47 -12.71
N PRO A 224 6.13 14.30 -12.78
CA PRO A 224 5.46 14.09 -14.05
C PRO A 224 5.46 15.37 -14.89
N GLU A 225 5.39 15.23 -16.22
CA GLU A 225 5.36 16.35 -17.17
C GLU A 225 4.22 17.34 -16.83
N ARG A 226 3.03 16.79 -16.53
CA ARG A 226 1.84 17.54 -16.10
C ARG A 226 1.21 16.91 -14.86
N ALA A 227 0.23 17.60 -14.29
CA ALA A 227 -0.60 17.06 -13.22
C ALA A 227 -1.46 15.91 -13.71
N TRP A 228 -1.70 14.92 -12.86
CA TRP A 228 -2.46 13.70 -13.14
C TRP A 228 -3.78 13.65 -12.33
N HIS A 229 -4.46 14.80 -12.22
CA HIS A 229 -5.69 14.94 -11.41
C HIS A 229 -6.77 13.90 -11.81
N THR A 230 -6.89 13.61 -13.10
CA THR A 230 -7.87 12.65 -13.65
C THR A 230 -7.21 11.49 -14.41
N GLU A 231 -5.87 11.44 -14.45
CA GLU A 231 -5.08 10.38 -15.09
C GLU A 231 -4.80 9.28 -14.04
N ARG A 232 -5.77 8.40 -13.84
CA ARG A 232 -5.74 7.39 -12.74
C ARG A 232 -5.27 6.00 -13.19
N ASP A 233 -4.73 5.89 -14.40
CA ASP A 233 -4.22 4.63 -14.96
C ASP A 233 -3.04 4.08 -14.14
N GLY A 234 -2.15 4.93 -13.62
CA GLY A 234 -1.07 4.51 -12.71
C GLY A 234 -1.59 3.86 -11.42
N LEU A 235 -2.60 4.46 -10.78
CA LEU A 235 -3.24 3.88 -9.58
C LEU A 235 -4.01 2.59 -9.90
N ALA A 236 -4.66 2.50 -11.06
CA ALA A 236 -5.37 1.29 -11.47
C ALA A 236 -4.40 0.12 -11.77
N THR A 237 -3.26 0.41 -12.42
CA THR A 237 -2.18 -0.57 -12.64
C THR A 237 -1.56 -1.01 -11.31
N TYR A 238 -1.35 -0.10 -10.37
CA TYR A 238 -0.90 -0.43 -9.01
C TYR A 238 -1.89 -1.30 -8.24
N ALA A 239 -3.19 -0.98 -8.29
CA ALA A 239 -4.23 -1.83 -7.72
C ALA A 239 -4.26 -3.24 -8.36
N SER A 240 -4.00 -3.32 -9.67
CA SER A 240 -3.89 -4.59 -10.39
C SER A 240 -2.69 -5.40 -9.90
N TRP A 241 -1.55 -4.76 -9.65
CA TRP A 241 -0.36 -5.39 -9.06
C TRP A 241 -0.65 -5.94 -7.65
N LEU A 242 -1.30 -5.14 -6.78
CA LEU A 242 -1.70 -5.56 -5.42
C LEU A 242 -2.56 -6.84 -5.50
N SER A 243 -3.60 -6.84 -6.34
CA SER A 243 -4.50 -7.99 -6.54
C SER A 243 -3.77 -9.23 -7.10
N ALA A 244 -2.88 -9.04 -8.07
CA ALA A 244 -2.13 -10.14 -8.67
C ALA A 244 -1.14 -10.78 -7.68
N LEU A 245 -0.50 -9.97 -6.84
CA LEU A 245 0.37 -10.45 -5.76
C LEU A 245 -0.45 -11.23 -4.74
N THR A 246 -1.52 -10.64 -4.18
CA THR A 246 -2.36 -11.35 -3.18
C THR A 246 -2.97 -12.62 -3.76
N GLY A 247 -3.34 -12.64 -5.05
CA GLY A 247 -3.79 -13.85 -5.74
C GLY A 247 -2.74 -14.97 -5.75
N SER A 248 -1.47 -14.62 -5.94
CA SER A 248 -0.36 -15.58 -5.91
C SER A 248 -0.09 -16.11 -4.51
N LEU A 249 -0.18 -15.24 -3.49
CA LEU A 249 -0.08 -15.64 -2.09
C LEU A 249 -1.28 -16.50 -1.64
N GLY A 250 -2.48 -16.20 -2.12
CA GLY A 250 -3.68 -17.01 -1.91
C GLY A 250 -3.56 -18.40 -2.52
N LYS A 251 -2.85 -18.56 -3.65
CA LYS A 251 -2.52 -19.89 -4.20
C LYS A 251 -1.65 -20.69 -3.24
N ILE A 252 -0.62 -20.07 -2.64
CA ILE A 252 0.21 -20.72 -1.60
C ILE A 252 -0.68 -21.17 -0.43
N GLY A 253 -1.53 -20.28 0.07
CA GLY A 253 -2.49 -20.62 1.13
C GLY A 253 -3.41 -21.78 0.75
N GLN A 254 -3.99 -21.76 -0.44
CA GLN A 254 -4.91 -22.81 -0.89
C GLN A 254 -4.23 -24.18 -1.01
N ASP A 255 -3.00 -24.23 -1.51
CA ASP A 255 -2.21 -25.46 -1.56
C ASP A 255 -1.96 -25.99 -0.15
N ILE A 256 -1.55 -25.12 0.78
CA ILE A 256 -1.26 -25.50 2.17
C ILE A 256 -2.54 -25.98 2.88
N CYS A 257 -3.68 -25.33 2.68
CA CYS A 257 -4.97 -25.80 3.23
C CYS A 257 -5.29 -27.23 2.78
N LEU A 258 -5.11 -27.52 1.48
CA LEU A 258 -5.37 -28.86 0.94
C LEU A 258 -4.35 -29.88 1.43
N MET A 259 -3.10 -29.50 1.61
CA MET A 259 -2.06 -30.40 2.11
C MET A 259 -2.17 -30.65 3.62
N ALA A 260 -2.67 -29.67 4.38
CA ALA A 260 -2.98 -29.81 5.80
C ALA A 260 -4.24 -30.66 6.05
N GLN A 261 -5.08 -30.87 5.03
CA GLN A 261 -6.22 -31.77 5.13
C GLN A 261 -5.74 -33.20 5.38
N GLN A 262 -6.10 -33.75 6.54
CA GLN A 262 -5.66 -35.07 6.98
C GLN A 262 -5.96 -36.14 5.92
N GLY A 263 -4.94 -36.94 5.59
CA GLY A 263 -5.05 -38.04 4.61
C GLY A 263 -4.94 -37.63 3.14
N VAL A 264 -4.69 -36.35 2.83
CA VAL A 264 -4.53 -35.87 1.44
C VAL A 264 -3.06 -35.84 1.03
N ASP A 265 -2.23 -34.96 1.58
CA ASP A 265 -0.79 -34.88 1.24
C ASP A 265 0.09 -34.85 2.51
N ALA A 266 1.39 -35.08 2.33
CA ALA A 266 2.36 -35.07 3.43
C ALA A 266 2.84 -33.63 3.72
N LEU A 267 2.13 -32.92 4.59
CA LEU A 267 2.57 -31.65 5.18
C LEU A 267 2.61 -31.76 6.70
N ALA A 268 3.69 -31.30 7.32
CA ALA A 268 3.73 -31.02 8.74
C ALA A 268 4.09 -29.54 8.95
N GLN A 269 3.47 -28.91 9.95
CA GLN A 269 3.74 -27.53 10.32
C GLN A 269 3.76 -27.38 11.84
N GLN A 270 4.47 -26.36 12.31
CA GLN A 270 4.47 -25.92 13.70
C GLN A 270 3.58 -24.69 13.87
N GLY A 271 2.95 -24.55 15.04
CA GLY A 271 1.95 -23.52 15.26
C GLY A 271 0.59 -23.88 14.66
N GLY A 272 -0.23 -22.87 14.38
CA GLY A 272 -1.63 -23.03 13.97
C GLY A 272 -2.62 -22.90 15.13
N GLY A 273 -3.87 -22.58 14.80
CA GLY A 273 -4.91 -22.38 15.80
C GLY A 273 -5.20 -23.68 16.53
N SER A 274 -4.92 -23.73 17.84
CA SER A 274 -5.30 -24.85 18.70
C SER A 274 -6.82 -24.82 18.93
N SER A 275 -7.44 -26.00 18.85
CA SER A 275 -8.86 -26.13 19.18
C SER A 275 -9.02 -26.29 20.69
N SER A 276 -9.78 -25.39 21.32
CA SER A 276 -10.13 -25.49 22.76
C SER A 276 -10.86 -26.80 23.11
N ALA A 277 -11.46 -27.47 22.12
CA ALA A 277 -12.15 -28.75 22.29
C ALA A 277 -11.34 -29.98 21.84
N MET A 278 -10.23 -29.80 21.10
CA MET A 278 -9.53 -30.93 20.47
C MET A 278 -8.01 -30.70 20.43
N ALA A 279 -7.28 -31.32 21.37
CA ALA A 279 -5.84 -31.11 21.55
C ALA A 279 -4.97 -31.47 20.32
N HIS A 280 -5.43 -32.38 19.46
CA HIS A 280 -4.72 -32.82 18.25
C HIS A 280 -5.06 -31.98 17.00
N LYS A 281 -6.03 -31.06 17.08
CA LYS A 281 -6.52 -30.31 15.92
C LYS A 281 -5.70 -29.03 15.72
N GLN A 282 -5.00 -28.97 14.60
CA GLN A 282 -4.25 -27.80 14.14
C GLN A 282 -4.93 -27.21 12.91
N ASN A 283 -5.52 -26.03 13.04
CA ASN A 283 -6.18 -25.35 11.92
C ASN A 283 -5.15 -24.55 11.10
N PRO A 284 -5.17 -24.62 9.75
CA PRO A 284 -4.29 -23.86 8.87
C PRO A 284 -4.77 -22.40 8.72
N VAL A 285 -5.00 -21.70 9.84
CA VAL A 285 -5.64 -20.36 9.88
C VAL A 285 -4.91 -19.35 9.00
N THR A 286 -3.58 -19.30 9.07
CA THR A 286 -2.77 -18.38 8.27
C THR A 286 -2.95 -18.65 6.77
N ALA A 287 -2.94 -19.92 6.35
CA ALA A 287 -3.18 -20.31 4.97
C ALA A 287 -4.60 -19.96 4.48
N GLU A 288 -5.62 -20.14 5.33
CA GLU A 288 -7.00 -19.72 5.04
C GLU A 288 -7.13 -18.19 4.89
N LEU A 289 -6.41 -17.42 5.72
CA LEU A 289 -6.37 -15.97 5.62
C LEU A 289 -5.71 -15.50 4.32
N LEU A 290 -4.66 -16.16 3.84
CA LEU A 290 -4.08 -15.83 2.52
C LEU A 290 -5.11 -15.97 1.39
N VAL A 291 -5.93 -17.03 1.42
CA VAL A 291 -7.03 -17.20 0.46
C VAL A 291 -8.08 -16.10 0.60
N THR A 292 -8.40 -15.72 1.84
CA THR A 292 -9.37 -14.66 2.14
C THR A 292 -8.91 -13.30 1.61
N LEU A 293 -7.66 -12.91 1.91
CA LEU A 293 -7.07 -11.64 1.47
C LEU A 293 -6.92 -11.57 -0.06
N ALA A 294 -6.58 -12.70 -0.69
CA ALA A 294 -6.57 -12.81 -2.15
C ALA A 294 -7.94 -12.49 -2.77
N ARG A 295 -9.00 -13.10 -2.23
CA ARG A 295 -10.37 -12.88 -2.70
C ARG A 295 -10.88 -11.48 -2.40
N TYR A 296 -10.56 -10.93 -1.22
CA TYR A 296 -10.93 -9.58 -0.83
C TYR A 296 -10.36 -8.55 -1.80
N THR A 297 -9.04 -8.60 -2.04
CA THR A 297 -8.35 -7.66 -2.94
C THR A 297 -8.83 -7.80 -4.37
N ALA A 298 -9.10 -9.02 -4.84
CA ALA A 298 -9.70 -9.25 -6.16
C ALA A 298 -11.12 -8.67 -6.29
N GLY A 299 -11.92 -8.70 -5.22
CA GLY A 299 -13.25 -8.09 -5.19
C GLY A 299 -13.22 -6.56 -5.17
N GLN A 300 -12.14 -5.95 -4.66
CA GLN A 300 -11.95 -4.51 -4.66
C GLN A 300 -11.48 -3.96 -6.02
N LEU A 301 -10.70 -4.74 -6.76
CA LEU A 301 -10.06 -4.30 -8.03
C LEU A 301 -11.04 -3.66 -9.04
N PRO A 302 -12.26 -4.19 -9.29
CA PRO A 302 -13.20 -3.54 -10.21
C PRO A 302 -13.57 -2.11 -9.82
N LEU A 303 -13.58 -1.77 -8.52
CA LEU A 303 -13.86 -0.41 -8.06
C LEU A 303 -12.75 0.55 -8.44
N MET A 304 -11.48 0.11 -8.39
CA MET A 304 -10.35 0.93 -8.85
C MET A 304 -10.39 1.18 -10.36
N HIS A 305 -10.85 0.20 -11.15
CA HIS A 305 -11.06 0.42 -12.59
C HIS A 305 -12.25 1.34 -12.88
N GLN A 306 -13.34 1.23 -12.12
CA GLN A 306 -14.47 2.17 -12.24
C GLN A 306 -14.05 3.59 -11.86
N ALA A 307 -13.19 3.72 -10.85
CA ALA A 307 -12.64 4.99 -10.42
C ALA A 307 -11.71 5.63 -11.47
N MET A 308 -11.38 4.99 -12.59
CA MET A 308 -10.65 5.66 -13.68
C MET A 308 -11.51 6.66 -14.45
N VAL A 309 -12.85 6.58 -14.36
CA VAL A 309 -13.77 7.42 -15.13
C VAL A 309 -13.96 8.78 -14.45
N HIS A 310 -12.87 9.51 -14.22
CA HIS A 310 -12.94 10.87 -13.70
C HIS A 310 -13.49 11.80 -14.78
N GLU A 311 -14.59 12.49 -14.49
CA GLU A 311 -15.10 13.55 -15.35
C GLU A 311 -14.28 14.85 -15.24
N GLN A 312 -14.08 15.52 -16.39
CA GLN A 312 -13.47 16.86 -16.49
C GLN A 312 -12.08 16.94 -15.83
N GLU A 313 -11.76 18.03 -15.14
CA GLU A 313 -10.47 18.26 -14.49
C GLU A 313 -10.41 17.74 -13.04
N ARG A 314 -11.54 17.32 -12.45
CA ARG A 314 -11.60 16.68 -11.11
C ARG A 314 -12.95 16.02 -10.87
N SER A 315 -12.96 14.72 -10.57
CA SER A 315 -14.16 13.99 -10.15
C SER A 315 -14.23 13.83 -8.64
N GLY A 316 -15.23 14.43 -7.99
CA GLY A 316 -15.47 14.18 -6.56
C GLY A 316 -15.96 12.75 -6.30
N ALA A 317 -16.75 12.19 -7.21
CA ALA A 317 -17.35 10.87 -7.05
C ALA A 317 -16.33 9.75 -7.22
N MET A 318 -15.51 9.80 -8.27
CA MET A 318 -14.54 8.74 -8.53
C MET A 318 -13.32 8.84 -7.61
N TRP A 319 -12.88 10.06 -7.29
CA TRP A 319 -11.75 10.24 -6.38
C TRP A 319 -12.06 9.74 -4.96
N THR A 320 -13.26 10.01 -4.44
CA THR A 320 -13.67 9.48 -3.12
C THR A 320 -13.79 7.95 -3.10
N LEU A 321 -14.13 7.31 -4.23
CA LEU A 321 -14.12 5.85 -4.35
C LEU A 321 -12.71 5.28 -4.17
N GLU A 322 -11.67 5.94 -4.69
CA GLU A 322 -10.27 5.53 -4.48
C GLU A 322 -9.89 5.55 -2.99
N TRP A 323 -10.30 6.59 -2.26
CA TRP A 323 -10.03 6.74 -0.83
C TRP A 323 -10.60 5.58 -0.01
N MET A 324 -11.76 5.07 -0.41
CA MET A 324 -12.42 3.96 0.26
C MET A 324 -11.73 2.61 0.03
N VAL A 325 -11.09 2.45 -1.13
CA VAL A 325 -10.69 1.15 -1.68
C VAL A 325 -9.18 0.92 -1.59
N LEU A 326 -8.37 1.85 -2.10
CA LEU A 326 -6.94 1.63 -2.28
C LEU A 326 -6.18 1.39 -0.95
N PRO A 327 -6.38 2.17 0.13
CA PRO A 327 -5.71 1.91 1.41
C PRO A 327 -6.02 0.53 2.00
N ALA A 328 -7.23 0.02 1.77
CA ALA A 328 -7.63 -1.31 2.25
C ALA A 328 -6.96 -2.43 1.42
N MET A 329 -6.83 -2.25 0.10
CA MET A 329 -6.06 -3.17 -0.75
C MET A 329 -4.59 -3.21 -0.36
N MET A 330 -4.00 -2.05 -0.06
CA MET A 330 -2.62 -1.94 0.41
C MET A 330 -2.43 -2.66 1.76
N SER A 331 -3.27 -2.35 2.75
CA SER A 331 -3.20 -3.00 4.07
C SER A 331 -3.34 -4.52 3.97
N SER A 332 -4.27 -5.01 3.14
CA SER A 332 -4.48 -6.44 2.88
C SER A 332 -3.27 -7.10 2.22
N THR A 333 -2.61 -6.39 1.31
CA THR A 333 -1.39 -6.88 0.63
C THR A 333 -0.22 -6.99 1.60
N GLY A 334 -0.04 -5.98 2.47
CA GLY A 334 0.94 -6.02 3.54
C GLY A 334 0.74 -7.22 4.46
N ALA A 335 -0.48 -7.39 4.96
CA ALA A 335 -0.85 -8.53 5.81
C ALA A 335 -0.60 -9.87 5.10
N ALA A 336 -1.00 -10.00 3.83
CA ALA A 336 -0.79 -11.23 3.07
C ALA A 336 0.69 -11.59 2.92
N LEU A 337 1.57 -10.62 2.64
CA LEU A 337 3.02 -10.86 2.54
C LEU A 337 3.62 -11.34 3.86
N ARG A 338 3.24 -10.70 4.97
CA ARG A 338 3.69 -11.06 6.32
C ARG A 338 3.22 -12.48 6.67
N LEU A 339 1.92 -12.75 6.52
CA LEU A 339 1.32 -14.06 6.79
C LEU A 339 1.89 -15.15 5.89
N ALA A 340 2.21 -14.86 4.64
CA ALA A 340 2.82 -15.84 3.73
C ALA A 340 4.21 -16.26 4.22
N THR A 341 5.02 -15.30 4.66
CA THR A 341 6.36 -15.57 5.20
C THR A 341 6.26 -16.38 6.50
N GLU A 342 5.38 -15.97 7.42
CA GLU A 342 5.08 -16.72 8.65
C GLU A 342 4.64 -18.16 8.35
N GLN A 343 3.74 -18.34 7.37
CA GLN A 343 3.23 -19.65 6.98
C GLN A 343 4.30 -20.54 6.35
N VAL A 344 5.21 -19.98 5.53
CA VAL A 344 6.33 -20.75 4.96
C VAL A 344 7.29 -21.20 6.06
N HIS A 345 7.63 -20.33 7.01
CA HIS A 345 8.46 -20.69 8.16
C HIS A 345 7.82 -21.73 9.09
N ALA A 346 6.48 -21.76 9.15
CA ALA A 346 5.76 -22.76 9.92
C ALA A 346 5.87 -24.18 9.35
N ILE A 347 6.20 -24.34 8.06
CA ILE A 347 6.31 -25.67 7.42
C ILE A 347 7.56 -26.39 7.95
N THR A 348 7.37 -27.50 8.64
CA THR A 348 8.45 -28.35 9.15
C THR A 348 8.72 -29.58 8.28
N ARG A 349 7.75 -29.97 7.45
CA ARG A 349 7.92 -31.00 6.43
C ARG A 349 6.96 -30.77 5.28
N ILE A 350 7.46 -30.95 4.06
CA ILE A 350 6.66 -31.01 2.84
C ILE A 350 7.12 -32.20 2.00
N GLY A 351 6.19 -33.07 1.61
CA GLY A 351 6.50 -34.36 1.00
C GLY A 351 6.79 -35.45 2.04
N GLU A 352 7.03 -36.65 1.54
CA GLU A 352 7.43 -37.81 2.33
C GLU A 352 8.92 -37.71 2.68
N ALA A 353 9.30 -38.09 3.90
CA ALA A 353 10.71 -38.19 4.23
C ALA A 353 11.35 -39.30 3.38
N PRO A 354 12.59 -39.12 2.88
CA PRO A 354 13.27 -40.18 2.15
C PRO A 354 13.34 -41.44 3.03
N SER A 355 12.94 -42.60 2.49
CA SER A 355 13.05 -43.87 3.21
C SER A 355 14.49 -44.07 3.66
N PRO A 356 14.75 -44.49 4.91
CA PRO A 356 16.10 -44.86 5.33
C PRO A 356 16.59 -45.99 4.42
N ALA A 357 17.76 -45.77 3.82
CA ALA A 357 18.43 -46.70 2.92
C ALA A 357 18.86 -48.00 3.62
#